data_AF-A0A8T5GMZ8-F1
#
_entry.id   AF-A0A8T5GMZ8-F1
#
_cell.length_a   1.000
_cell.length_b   1.000
_cell.length_c   1.000
_cell.angle_alpha   90.00
_cell.angle_beta   90.00
_cell.angle_gamma   90.00
#
_symmetry.space_group_name_H-M   'P 1'
#
loop_
_entity.id
_entity.type
_entity.pdbx_description
1 polymer ?
#
loop_
_entity_poly.entity_id
_entity_poly.type
_entity_poly.pdbx_seq_one_letter_code
_entity_poly.pdbx_strand_id
1 'polypeptide(L)'
;MNPPKDVITSLTHDSLFSDWKKQHENTFMTHFFCSLSPDFVPKTTWEIGFYNKDSKKIVVFVELEKGFEIKPEDDVFSKETDTIEELSMDTVKLHFSDAVSLAKKKIPETFPHEQLGDGFVVLQKLEGKDVWNFTFVTKSVKFANIRLDAVSGDLVSSQIVELVQKD
;
A
#
# COMPACT_ATOMS: atom_id res chain seq x y z
N MET A 1 4.70 -9.22 -11.62
CA MET A 1 4.74 -7.88 -11.01
C MET A 1 6.15 -7.66 -10.50
N ASN A 2 6.73 -6.49 -10.76
CA ASN A 2 8.06 -6.12 -10.31
C ASN A 2 8.09 -5.89 -8.78
N PRO A 3 9.19 -6.19 -8.08
CA PRO A 3 9.36 -5.83 -6.68
C PRO A 3 9.26 -4.31 -6.45
N PRO A 4 8.68 -3.83 -5.32
CA PRO A 4 8.58 -2.39 -5.03
C PRO A 4 9.91 -1.62 -5.14
N LYS A 5 11.02 -2.23 -4.70
CA LYS A 5 12.38 -1.63 -4.81
C LYS A 5 12.79 -1.37 -6.26
N ASP A 6 12.44 -2.28 -7.16
CA ASP A 6 12.78 -2.17 -8.59
C ASP A 6 11.89 -1.13 -9.27
N VAL A 7 10.62 -1.03 -8.84
CA VAL A 7 9.69 -0.02 -9.38
C VAL A 7 10.09 1.39 -8.96
N ILE A 8 10.43 1.64 -7.69
CA ILE A 8 10.91 2.98 -7.28
C ILE A 8 12.25 3.33 -7.94
N THR A 9 13.12 2.35 -8.13
CA THR A 9 14.37 2.56 -8.86
C THR A 9 14.07 2.98 -10.30
N SER A 10 13.14 2.30 -10.98
CA SER A 10 12.71 2.69 -12.33
C SER A 10 12.07 4.08 -12.36
N LEU A 11 11.18 4.39 -11.41
CA LEU A 11 10.49 5.68 -11.33
C LEU A 11 11.47 6.83 -11.14
N THR A 12 12.48 6.68 -10.27
CA THR A 12 13.46 7.75 -10.00
C THR A 12 14.38 8.06 -11.20
N HIS A 13 14.49 7.15 -12.17
CA HIS A 13 15.21 7.35 -13.42
C HIS A 13 14.30 7.84 -14.56
N ASP A 14 12.98 7.91 -14.35
CA ASP A 14 12.02 8.37 -15.35
C ASP A 14 12.05 9.90 -15.47
N SER A 15 12.02 10.40 -16.72
CA SER A 15 12.02 11.85 -16.99
C SER A 15 10.80 12.55 -16.42
N LEU A 16 9.62 11.92 -16.45
CA LEU A 16 8.38 12.47 -15.88
C LEU A 16 8.55 12.74 -14.40
N PHE A 17 9.11 11.77 -13.66
CA PHE A 17 9.35 11.91 -12.24
C PHE A 17 10.40 12.98 -11.95
N SER A 18 11.50 12.99 -12.70
CA SER A 18 12.55 14.01 -12.54
C SER A 18 12.01 15.43 -12.73
N ASP A 19 11.21 15.65 -13.76
CA ASP A 19 10.64 16.96 -14.06
C ASP A 19 9.55 17.37 -13.07
N TRP A 20 8.75 16.42 -12.60
CA TRP A 20 7.79 16.64 -11.53
C TRP A 20 8.50 16.97 -10.20
N LYS A 21 9.53 16.21 -9.80
CA LYS A 21 10.23 16.39 -8.53
C LYS A 21 10.93 17.74 -8.41
N LYS A 22 11.42 18.32 -9.52
CA LYS A 22 11.97 19.70 -9.58
C LYS A 22 10.94 20.77 -9.23
N GLN A 23 9.66 20.54 -9.53
CA GLN A 23 8.56 21.47 -9.24
C GLN A 23 7.94 21.22 -7.86
N HIS A 24 8.24 20.08 -7.25
CA HIS A 24 7.66 19.62 -6.00
C HIS A 24 8.75 19.13 -5.04
N GLU A 25 9.70 20.01 -4.70
CA GLU A 25 10.89 19.66 -3.91
C GLU A 25 10.51 19.08 -2.53
N ASN A 26 9.48 19.64 -1.89
CA ASN A 26 9.00 19.26 -0.56
C ASN A 26 8.03 18.06 -0.56
N THR A 27 8.38 17.03 -1.33
CA THR A 27 7.63 15.77 -1.42
C THR A 27 8.42 14.58 -0.89
N PHE A 28 7.70 13.57 -0.41
CA PHE A 28 8.29 12.30 0.02
C PHE A 28 7.36 11.13 -0.28
N MET A 29 7.94 9.93 -0.44
CA MET A 29 7.18 8.72 -0.72
C MET A 29 6.47 8.25 0.53
N THR A 30 5.20 7.87 0.41
CA THR A 30 4.35 7.47 1.54
C THR A 30 3.96 6.01 1.47
N HIS A 31 3.65 5.51 0.27
CA HIS A 31 3.16 4.16 0.13
C HIS A 31 3.36 3.57 -1.25
N PHE A 32 3.27 2.24 -1.30
CA PHE A 32 2.93 1.46 -2.49
C PHE A 32 1.56 0.84 -2.30
N PHE A 33 0.74 0.83 -3.34
CA PHE A 33 -0.58 0.24 -3.36
C PHE A 33 -0.72 -0.74 -4.54
N CYS A 34 -1.40 -1.87 -4.31
CA CYS A 34 -1.77 -2.82 -5.35
C CYS A 34 -3.11 -3.48 -4.99
N SER A 35 -4.00 -3.62 -5.97
CA SER A 35 -5.23 -4.41 -5.82
C SER A 35 -4.93 -5.91 -5.94
N LEU A 36 -5.60 -6.72 -5.13
CA LEU A 36 -5.42 -8.17 -5.07
C LEU A 36 -6.74 -8.91 -5.33
N SER A 37 -6.63 -10.08 -5.97
CA SER A 37 -7.71 -11.08 -6.00
C SER A 37 -7.83 -11.79 -4.64
N PRO A 38 -8.89 -12.60 -4.39
CA PRO A 38 -9.04 -13.35 -3.15
C PRO A 38 -7.89 -14.34 -2.89
N ASP A 39 -7.22 -14.76 -3.96
CA ASP A 39 -6.06 -15.67 -3.92
C ASP A 39 -4.71 -14.93 -3.81
N PHE A 40 -4.75 -13.65 -3.44
CA PHE A 40 -3.61 -12.75 -3.28
C PHE A 40 -2.81 -12.55 -4.58
N VAL A 41 -3.47 -12.67 -5.74
CA VAL A 41 -2.83 -12.40 -7.02
C VAL A 41 -3.00 -10.91 -7.34
N PRO A 42 -1.91 -10.18 -7.64
CA PRO A 42 -2.00 -8.79 -8.10
C PRO A 42 -2.93 -8.64 -9.30
N LYS A 43 -3.88 -7.71 -9.20
CA LYS A 43 -4.83 -7.33 -10.27
C LYS A 43 -4.42 -6.05 -11.00
N THR A 44 -3.64 -5.20 -10.34
CA THR A 44 -3.10 -3.95 -10.89
C THR A 44 -1.59 -3.95 -10.80
N THR A 45 -0.92 -3.04 -11.51
CA THR A 45 0.48 -2.69 -11.25
C THR A 45 0.61 -1.92 -9.93
N TRP A 46 1.85 -1.58 -9.55
CA TRP A 46 2.09 -0.75 -8.37
C TRP A 46 1.67 0.70 -8.62
N GLU A 47 0.99 1.25 -7.63
CA GLU A 47 0.73 2.67 -7.49
C GLU A 47 1.61 3.22 -6.37
N ILE A 48 2.33 4.31 -6.62
CA ILE A 48 3.30 4.89 -5.69
C ILE A 48 2.84 6.29 -5.30
N GLY A 49 2.53 6.47 -4.03
CA GLY A 49 2.04 7.75 -3.50
C GLY A 49 3.17 8.61 -2.97
N PHE A 50 3.23 9.86 -3.44
CA PHE A 50 4.10 10.91 -2.90
C PHE A 50 3.28 12.02 -2.27
N TYR A 51 3.51 12.27 -0.99
CA TYR A 51 2.88 13.39 -0.30
C TYR A 51 3.65 14.67 -0.56
N ASN A 52 2.93 15.73 -0.92
CA ASN A 52 3.44 17.08 -1.04
C ASN A 52 3.05 17.88 0.20
N LYS A 53 4.04 18.32 0.98
CA LYS A 53 3.80 19.09 2.21
C LYS A 53 3.23 20.48 1.94
N ASP A 54 3.49 21.06 0.78
CA ASP A 54 3.06 22.42 0.42
C ASP A 54 1.57 22.42 0.04
N SER A 55 1.14 21.47 -0.80
CA SER A 55 -0.27 21.34 -1.20
C SER A 55 -1.10 20.48 -0.24
N LYS A 56 -0.46 19.72 0.66
CA LYS A 56 -1.05 18.71 1.54
C LYS A 56 -1.82 17.61 0.79
N LYS A 57 -1.38 17.28 -0.42
CA LYS A 57 -1.99 16.25 -1.27
C LYS A 57 -1.02 15.11 -1.57
N ILE A 58 -1.55 13.97 -1.97
CA ILE A 58 -0.78 12.86 -2.50
C ILE A 58 -0.92 12.85 -4.02
N VAL A 59 0.22 12.78 -4.70
CA VAL A 59 0.32 12.50 -6.13
C VAL A 59 0.64 11.01 -6.29
N VAL A 60 -0.05 10.33 -7.18
CA VAL A 60 0.12 8.89 -7.40
C VAL A 60 0.75 8.64 -8.77
N PHE A 61 1.85 7.89 -8.77
CA PHE A 61 2.49 7.38 -9.97
C PHE A 61 2.06 5.94 -10.22
N VAL A 62 1.70 5.61 -11.45
CA VAL A 62 1.30 4.26 -11.86
C VAL A 62 2.31 3.73 -12.84
N GLU A 63 2.80 2.51 -12.58
CA GLU A 63 3.67 1.79 -13.50
C GLU A 63 2.86 1.32 -14.73
N LEU A 64 3.32 1.71 -15.92
CA LEU A 64 2.80 1.26 -17.22
C LEU A 64 3.79 0.29 -17.88
N GLU A 65 3.39 -0.35 -18.99
CA GLU A 65 4.33 -1.19 -19.77
C GLU A 65 5.57 -0.42 -20.25
N LYS A 66 5.43 0.89 -20.44
CA LYS A 66 6.51 1.79 -20.88
C LYS A 66 6.45 3.09 -20.07
N GLY A 67 7.22 3.14 -18.99
CA GLY A 67 7.34 4.32 -18.14
C GLY A 67 6.23 4.42 -17.11
N PHE A 68 5.89 5.66 -16.75
CA PHE A 68 4.92 5.96 -15.69
C PHE A 68 3.91 6.99 -16.14
N GLU A 69 2.75 6.97 -15.50
CA GLU A 69 1.78 8.07 -15.56
C GLU A 69 1.50 8.63 -14.16
N ILE A 70 1.12 9.90 -14.11
CA ILE A 70 0.62 10.54 -12.90
C ILE A 70 -0.91 10.47 -12.94
N LYS A 71 -1.51 9.83 -11.94
CA LYS A 71 -2.96 9.95 -11.74
C LYS A 71 -3.29 11.37 -11.30
N PRO A 72 -4.42 11.94 -11.77
CA PRO A 72 -4.93 13.21 -11.25
C PRO A 72 -5.00 13.17 -9.72
N GLU A 73 -4.64 14.28 -9.06
CA GLU A 73 -4.75 14.39 -7.60
C GLU A 73 -6.19 14.06 -7.17
N ASP A 74 -6.36 12.97 -6.44
CA ASP A 74 -7.60 12.65 -5.76
C ASP A 74 -7.49 13.13 -4.31
N ASP A 75 -8.62 13.50 -3.70
CA ASP A 75 -8.61 13.96 -2.32
C ASP A 75 -8.10 12.83 -1.41
N VAL A 76 -6.99 13.07 -0.73
CA VAL A 76 -6.42 12.13 0.21
C VAL A 76 -7.41 11.98 1.35
N PHE A 77 -8.07 10.82 1.43
CA PHE A 77 -8.84 10.41 2.60
C PHE A 77 -7.90 10.23 3.79
N SER A 78 -7.44 11.34 4.35
CA SER A 78 -6.87 11.40 5.69
C SER A 78 -8.00 11.78 6.64
N LYS A 79 -8.20 10.97 7.69
CA LYS A 79 -8.84 11.51 8.88
C LYS A 79 -7.89 12.57 9.42
N GLU A 80 -8.39 13.73 9.83
CA GLU A 80 -7.61 14.93 10.21
C GLU A 80 -6.53 14.71 11.30
N THR A 81 -6.42 13.50 11.85
CA THR A 81 -5.52 13.11 12.94
C THR A 81 -4.32 12.26 12.53
N ASP A 82 -4.28 11.70 11.32
CA ASP A 82 -3.23 10.77 10.94
C ASP A 82 -2.02 11.51 10.36
N THR A 83 -0.87 11.39 11.02
CA THR A 83 0.39 11.94 10.51
C THR A 83 0.84 11.14 9.29
N ILE A 84 1.02 11.80 8.15
CA ILE A 84 1.53 11.13 6.95
C ILE A 84 3.03 10.93 7.11
N GLU A 85 3.45 9.67 7.08
CA GLU A 85 4.84 9.27 7.34
C GLU A 85 5.59 8.90 6.05
N GLU A 86 6.89 9.19 6.04
CA GLU A 86 7.78 8.84 4.94
C GLU A 86 8.16 7.36 4.99
N LEU A 87 7.86 6.66 3.90
CA LEU A 87 8.29 5.30 3.65
C LEU A 87 9.69 5.32 3.01
N SER A 88 10.63 4.61 3.61
CA SER A 88 11.95 4.36 3.00
C SER A 88 12.04 2.89 2.58
N MET A 89 12.56 2.64 1.38
CA MET A 89 12.79 1.26 0.92
C MET A 89 14.04 0.61 1.53
N ASP A 90 14.88 1.39 2.21
CA ASP A 90 16.10 0.89 2.84
C ASP A 90 15.80 0.05 4.09
N THR A 91 14.71 0.39 4.79
CA THR A 91 14.28 -0.30 6.01
C THR A 91 13.44 -1.54 5.72
N VAL A 92 12.78 -1.60 4.56
CA VAL A 92 11.96 -2.75 4.14
C VAL A 92 12.84 -3.94 3.76
N LYS A 93 12.70 -5.05 4.48
CA LYS A 93 13.46 -6.30 4.28
C LYS A 93 12.60 -7.46 3.79
N LEU A 94 11.32 -7.48 4.16
CA LEU A 94 10.39 -8.52 3.75
C LEU A 94 9.91 -8.25 2.33
N HIS A 95 10.24 -9.16 1.41
CA HIS A 95 9.80 -9.06 0.02
C HIS A 95 8.30 -9.28 -0.09
N PHE A 96 7.68 -8.68 -1.12
CA PHE A 96 6.25 -8.77 -1.35
C PHE A 96 5.75 -10.23 -1.46
N SER A 97 6.48 -11.12 -2.15
CA SER A 97 6.15 -12.54 -2.27
C SER A 97 6.13 -13.26 -0.92
N ASP A 98 7.03 -12.89 -0.02
CA ASP A 98 7.13 -13.46 1.32
C ASP A 98 6.02 -12.93 2.22
N ALA A 99 5.73 -11.62 2.12
CA ALA A 99 4.59 -10.99 2.78
C ALA A 99 3.27 -11.64 2.37
N VAL A 100 3.06 -11.89 1.07
CA VAL A 100 1.90 -12.62 0.55
C VAL A 100 1.83 -14.04 1.11
N SER A 101 2.95 -14.76 1.15
CA SER A 101 3.00 -16.13 1.68
C SER A 101 2.64 -16.18 3.17
N LEU A 102 3.15 -15.22 3.96
CA LEU A 102 2.80 -15.06 5.36
C LEU A 102 1.33 -14.67 5.55
N ALA A 103 0.81 -13.76 4.73
CA ALA A 103 -0.58 -13.32 4.79
C ALA A 103 -1.56 -14.46 4.46
N LYS A 104 -1.26 -15.29 3.44
CA LYS A 104 -2.02 -16.50 3.09
C LYS A 104 -2.14 -17.49 4.24
N LYS A 105 -1.11 -17.57 5.09
CA LYS A 105 -1.13 -18.41 6.29
C LYS A 105 -1.88 -17.76 7.45
N LYS A 106 -1.57 -16.49 7.74
CA LYS A 106 -2.08 -15.79 8.93
C LYS A 106 -3.55 -15.41 8.83
N ILE A 107 -4.07 -15.07 7.64
CA ILE A 107 -5.47 -14.66 7.49
C ILE A 107 -6.45 -15.78 7.86
N PRO A 108 -6.33 -17.02 7.34
CA PRO A 108 -7.20 -18.12 7.76
C PRO A 108 -7.07 -18.46 9.26
N GLU A 109 -5.88 -18.31 9.85
CA GLU A 109 -5.68 -18.50 11.29
C GLU A 109 -6.40 -17.42 12.11
N THR A 110 -6.38 -16.17 11.62
CA THR A 110 -6.92 -15.00 12.34
C THR A 110 -8.43 -14.83 12.12
N PHE A 111 -8.93 -15.20 10.94
CA PHE A 111 -10.32 -15.05 10.51
C PHE A 111 -10.88 -16.37 9.94
N PRO A 112 -10.96 -17.45 10.75
CA PRO A 112 -11.23 -18.81 10.26
C PRO A 112 -12.62 -19.01 9.64
N HIS A 113 -13.57 -18.10 9.87
CA HIS A 113 -14.94 -18.19 9.35
C HIS A 113 -15.20 -17.26 8.16
N GLU A 114 -14.21 -16.48 7.74
CA GLU A 114 -14.38 -15.51 6.68
C GLU A 114 -13.96 -16.08 5.32
N GLN A 115 -14.79 -15.83 4.31
CA GLN A 115 -14.40 -16.07 2.92
C GLN A 115 -13.96 -14.75 2.31
N LEU A 116 -12.72 -14.71 1.82
CA LEU A 116 -12.17 -13.51 1.19
C LEU A 116 -12.82 -13.27 -0.18
N GLY A 117 -13.09 -12.00 -0.46
CA GLY A 117 -13.31 -11.46 -1.80
C GLY A 117 -12.07 -10.70 -2.26
N ASP A 118 -12.26 -9.77 -3.20
CA ASP A 118 -11.17 -8.90 -3.65
C ASP A 118 -10.66 -8.01 -2.51
N GLY A 119 -9.39 -7.63 -2.62
CA GLY A 119 -8.72 -6.82 -1.62
C GLY A 119 -7.64 -5.95 -2.22
N PHE A 120 -6.78 -5.45 -1.35
CA PHE A 120 -5.60 -4.69 -1.72
C PHE A 120 -4.52 -4.84 -0.65
N VAL A 121 -3.31 -4.45 -1.03
CA VAL A 121 -2.16 -4.37 -0.15
C VAL A 121 -1.57 -2.96 -0.21
N VAL A 122 -1.18 -2.44 0.95
CA VAL A 122 -0.44 -1.18 1.07
C VAL A 122 0.86 -1.43 1.82
N LEU A 123 2.00 -1.13 1.20
CA LEU A 123 3.26 -0.95 1.92
C LEU A 123 3.36 0.51 2.32
N GLN A 124 3.45 0.80 3.61
CA GLN A 124 3.49 2.17 4.14
C GLN A 124 4.15 2.19 5.50
N LYS A 125 4.51 3.39 5.98
CA LYS A 125 4.89 3.60 7.37
C LYS A 125 3.66 3.99 8.18
N LEU A 126 3.44 3.29 9.30
CA LEU A 126 2.40 3.61 10.28
C LEU A 126 2.97 3.49 11.69
N GLU A 127 2.79 4.54 12.49
CA GLU A 127 3.28 4.66 13.86
C GLU A 127 4.80 4.38 13.95
N GLY A 128 5.56 4.90 12.99
CA GLY A 128 7.01 4.72 12.89
C GLY A 128 7.46 3.34 12.38
N LYS A 129 6.55 2.45 11.99
CA LYS A 129 6.85 1.10 11.50
C LYS A 129 6.49 0.93 10.03
N ASP A 130 7.39 0.35 9.25
CA ASP A 130 7.07 -0.06 7.89
C ASP A 130 6.24 -1.33 7.93
N VAL A 131 5.07 -1.31 7.30
CA VAL A 131 4.10 -2.41 7.35
C VAL A 131 3.56 -2.77 5.98
N TRP A 132 3.37 -4.06 5.76
CA TRP A 132 2.51 -4.61 4.73
C TRP A 132 1.10 -4.74 5.29
N ASN A 133 0.20 -3.86 4.84
CA ASN A 133 -1.19 -3.84 5.25
C ASN A 133 -2.06 -4.53 4.19
N PHE A 134 -2.54 -5.73 4.47
CA PHE A 134 -3.46 -6.47 3.60
C PHE A 134 -4.89 -6.26 4.07
N THR A 135 -5.76 -5.82 3.15
CA THR A 135 -7.19 -5.63 3.41
C THR A 135 -8.02 -6.38 2.37
N PHE A 136 -8.95 -7.21 2.81
CA PHE A 136 -9.87 -7.94 1.94
C PHE A 136 -11.32 -7.63 2.31
N VAL A 137 -12.17 -7.44 1.31
CA VAL A 137 -13.62 -7.43 1.52
C VAL A 137 -14.09 -8.88 1.59
N THR A 138 -14.65 -9.30 2.71
CA THR A 138 -15.17 -10.66 2.88
C THR A 138 -16.53 -10.80 2.19
N LYS A 139 -16.93 -12.04 1.88
CA LYS A 139 -18.29 -12.32 1.37
C LYS A 139 -19.39 -12.03 2.39
N SER A 140 -19.03 -11.89 3.67
CA SER A 140 -19.93 -11.44 4.73
C SER A 140 -20.00 -9.90 4.83
N VAL A 141 -19.42 -9.18 3.86
CA VAL A 141 -19.43 -7.72 3.75
C VAL A 141 -18.75 -7.07 4.96
N LYS A 142 -17.54 -7.55 5.27
CA LYS A 142 -16.64 -6.98 6.27
C LYS A 142 -15.27 -6.71 5.64
N PHE A 143 -14.49 -5.81 6.23
CA PHE A 143 -13.07 -5.72 5.95
C PHE A 143 -12.29 -6.63 6.88
N ALA A 144 -11.57 -7.60 6.33
CA ALA A 144 -10.56 -8.38 7.02
C ALA A 144 -9.19 -7.72 6.78
N ASN A 145 -8.59 -7.18 7.83
CA ASN A 145 -7.33 -6.43 7.78
C ASN A 145 -6.25 -7.15 8.60
N ILE A 146 -5.06 -7.34 8.02
CA ILE A 146 -3.85 -7.71 8.78
C ILE A 146 -2.70 -6.79 8.41
N ARG A 147 -1.87 -6.47 9.39
CA ARG A 147 -0.62 -5.71 9.20
C ARG A 147 0.56 -6.59 9.57
N LEU A 148 1.48 -6.77 8.64
CA LEU A 148 2.74 -7.47 8.87
C LEU A 148 3.88 -6.44 8.91
N ASP A 149 4.79 -6.60 9.85
CA ASP A 149 6.00 -5.78 9.92
C ASP A 149 6.86 -6.06 8.68
N ALA A 150 7.23 -5.02 7.95
CA ALA A 150 7.95 -5.13 6.68
C ALA A 150 9.45 -5.44 6.86
N VAL A 151 9.93 -5.61 8.09
CA VAL A 151 11.30 -6.00 8.42
C VAL A 151 11.37 -7.47 8.83
N SER A 152 10.47 -7.89 9.72
CA SER A 152 10.47 -9.20 10.39
C SER A 152 9.41 -10.17 9.86
N GLY A 153 8.31 -9.67 9.28
CA GLY A 153 7.14 -10.47 8.92
C GLY A 153 6.21 -10.82 10.08
N ASP A 154 6.47 -10.28 11.27
CA ASP A 154 5.62 -10.47 12.43
C ASP A 154 4.25 -9.80 12.23
N LEU A 155 3.21 -10.37 12.84
CA LEU A 155 1.87 -9.78 12.83
C LEU A 155 1.86 -8.58 13.78
N VAL A 156 1.70 -7.38 13.25
CA VAL A 156 1.62 -6.13 14.01
C VAL A 156 0.22 -5.93 14.56
N SER A 157 -0.80 -6.14 13.72
CA SER A 157 -2.20 -6.02 14.11
C SER A 157 -3.10 -6.82 13.17
N SER A 158 -4.31 -7.11 13.64
CA SER A 158 -5.38 -7.66 12.84
C SER A 158 -6.72 -7.06 13.28
N GLN A 159 -7.63 -6.85 12.34
CA GLN A 159 -8.93 -6.27 12.62
C GLN A 159 -9.97 -6.79 11.63
N ILE A 160 -11.20 -7.00 12.11
CA ILE A 160 -12.37 -7.15 11.26
C ILE A 160 -13.32 -5.96 11.48
N VAL A 161 -13.79 -5.34 10.41
CA VAL A 161 -14.68 -4.17 10.46
C VAL A 161 -15.91 -4.43 9.61
N GLU A 162 -17.11 -4.25 10.18
CA GLU A 162 -18.35 -4.34 9.41
C GLU A 162 -18.47 -3.11 8.48
N LEU A 163 -18.81 -3.35 7.20
CA LEU A 163 -19.00 -2.28 6.22
C LEU A 163 -20.34 -1.56 6.37
N VAL A 164 -21.31 -2.22 7.00
CA VAL A 164 -22.65 -1.65 7.25
C VAL A 164 -22.72 -1.27 8.73
N GLN A 165 -22.80 0.02 9.02
CA GLN A 165 -23.22 0.46 10.36
C GLN A 165 -24.72 0.15 10.50
N LYS A 166 -25.09 -0.60 11.54
CA LYS A 166 -26.50 -0.66 11.93
C LYS A 166 -26.86 0.70 12.51
N ASP A 167 -27.82 1.37 11.87
CA ASP A 167 -28.53 2.53 12.41
C ASP A 167 -29.19 2.19 13.76
#